data_AF-A0A8H8TXJ9-F1
#
_entry.id   AF-A0A8H8TXJ9-F1
#
_cell.length_a   1.000
_cell.length_b   1.000
_cell.length_c   1.000
_cell.angle_alpha   90.00
_cell.angle_beta   90.00
_cell.angle_gamma   90.00
#
_symmetry.space_group_name_H-M   'P 1'
#
loop_
_entity.id
_entity.type
_entity.pdbx_description
1 polymer ?
#
loop_
_entity_poly.entity_id
_entity_poly.type
_entity_poly.pdbx_seq_one_letter_code
_entity_poly.pdbx_strand_id
1 'polypeptide(L)'
;MLRVVVGLDRRTLDSSEFPLPNFRGEQHHDEKPTTPTVAMKFLKVGRVAIITRGRYAGKKVVIIQPQDTGNKSHPYPHALVAGIERYPSQITRRMSKARQAKRSKVKPFIKVINYNHLMPTRYTLELEGLKGVVTADTFKEVSQREDAKKTVKKALEERYTSGKNRWFFTPLRF
;
A
#
# COMPACT_ATOMS: atom_id res chain seq x y z
N MET A 1 -80.16 54.91 8.54
CA MET A 1 -80.17 56.32 9.00
C MET A 1 -79.27 56.34 10.22
N LEU A 2 -78.06 56.91 10.26
CA LEU A 2 -77.56 58.20 9.80
C LEU A 2 -76.01 58.12 9.70
N ARG A 3 -75.41 58.85 8.75
CA ARG A 3 -73.96 59.15 8.66
C ARG A 3 -73.49 59.93 9.90
N VAL A 4 -72.21 59.80 10.29
CA VAL A 4 -71.28 60.93 10.49
C VAL A 4 -69.82 60.43 10.36
N VAL A 5 -69.03 61.13 9.54
CA VAL A 5 -67.57 61.11 9.45
C VAL A 5 -67.06 62.43 10.06
N VAL A 6 -66.22 62.40 11.09
CA VAL A 6 -65.26 63.45 11.52
C VAL A 6 -64.27 62.76 12.49
N GLY A 7 -62.96 62.94 12.51
CA GLY A 7 -62.10 63.88 11.82
C GLY A 7 -60.62 63.49 11.95
N LEU A 8 -59.79 64.24 11.23
CA LEU A 8 -58.34 64.20 11.26
C LEU A 8 -57.81 64.49 12.68
N ASP A 9 -56.71 63.84 13.05
CA ASP A 9 -55.56 64.64 13.47
C ASP A 9 -54.23 64.02 13.02
N ARG A 10 -53.33 64.91 12.60
CA ARG A 10 -51.96 64.64 12.17
C ARG A 10 -51.02 64.89 13.35
N ARG A 11 -49.91 64.14 13.35
CA ARG A 11 -48.74 64.16 14.26
C ARG A 11 -48.74 62.87 15.10
N THR A 12 -47.72 62.04 15.11
CA THR A 12 -46.28 62.29 15.11
C THR A 12 -45.52 61.12 14.49
N LEU A 13 -44.41 61.43 13.82
CA LEU A 13 -43.35 60.49 13.49
C LEU A 13 -42.85 59.82 14.78
N ASP A 14 -42.85 58.49 14.84
CA ASP A 14 -41.82 57.75 15.55
C ASP A 14 -41.41 56.55 14.69
N SER A 15 -40.29 56.76 14.03
CA SER A 15 -39.50 55.76 13.35
C SER A 15 -38.70 55.00 14.39
N SER A 16 -39.28 53.94 14.96
CA SER A 16 -38.53 52.97 15.76
C SER A 16 -39.07 51.55 15.56
N GLU A 17 -38.20 50.75 14.95
CA GLU A 17 -38.02 49.30 15.18
C GLU A 17 -39.11 48.32 14.69
N PHE A 18 -39.10 48.06 13.38
CA PHE A 18 -39.30 46.69 12.89
C PHE A 18 -37.92 46.06 12.66
N PRO A 19 -37.53 45.00 13.40
CA PRO A 19 -36.28 44.30 13.11
C PRO A 19 -36.48 43.50 11.82
N LEU A 20 -35.75 43.86 10.77
CA LEU A 20 -35.57 43.00 9.61
C LEU A 20 -34.83 41.73 10.05
N PRO A 21 -35.23 40.53 9.60
CA PRO A 21 -34.42 39.35 9.81
C PRO A 21 -33.07 39.57 9.13
N ASN A 22 -31.99 39.43 9.90
CA ASN A 22 -30.62 39.47 9.40
C ASN A 22 -30.44 38.50 8.24
N PHE A 23 -30.42 39.01 7.01
CA PHE A 23 -29.89 38.30 5.85
C PHE A 23 -28.36 38.24 6.01
N ARG A 24 -27.91 37.29 6.83
CA ARG A 24 -26.50 36.92 6.93
C ARG A 24 -26.19 35.98 5.76
N GLY A 25 -25.85 36.58 4.62
CA GLY A 25 -25.15 35.87 3.56
C GLY A 25 -23.76 35.47 4.05
N GLU A 26 -23.33 34.29 3.62
CA GLU A 26 -21.94 33.80 3.62
C GLU A 26 -21.40 33.37 5.01
N GLN A 27 -20.88 32.17 5.25
CA GLN A 27 -20.35 31.14 4.36
C GLN A 27 -20.76 29.79 4.95
N HIS A 28 -21.64 29.04 4.27
CA HIS A 28 -21.55 27.60 4.41
C HIS A 28 -20.20 27.23 3.79
N HIS A 29 -19.23 26.91 4.64
CA HIS A 29 -18.14 26.06 4.19
C HIS A 29 -18.81 24.77 3.70
N ASP A 30 -19.04 24.69 2.39
CA ASP A 30 -19.08 23.42 1.70
C ASP A 30 -17.70 22.79 1.94
N GLU A 31 -17.52 22.16 3.11
CA GLU A 31 -16.72 20.96 3.17
C GLU A 31 -17.40 19.98 2.22
N LYS A 32 -17.06 20.10 0.93
CA LYS A 32 -17.09 18.94 0.05
C LYS A 32 -16.44 17.85 0.89
N PRO A 33 -17.09 16.69 1.10
CA PRO A 33 -16.35 15.57 1.62
C PRO A 33 -15.25 15.36 0.59
N THR A 34 -14.04 15.82 0.88
CA THR A 34 -12.83 15.28 0.29
C THR A 34 -12.77 13.88 0.88
N THR A 35 -13.64 13.00 0.39
CA THR A 35 -13.20 11.63 0.19
C THR A 35 -11.86 11.83 -0.51
N PRO A 36 -10.73 11.45 0.10
CA PRO A 36 -9.57 11.27 -0.74
C PRO A 36 -10.10 10.34 -1.82
N THR A 37 -10.10 10.80 -3.06
CA THR A 37 -10.15 9.90 -4.19
C THR A 37 -8.99 8.98 -3.89
N VAL A 38 -9.27 7.85 -3.25
CA VAL A 38 -8.28 6.83 -2.96
C VAL A 38 -8.04 6.27 -4.34
N ALA A 39 -7.27 7.00 -5.14
CA ALA A 39 -6.62 6.51 -6.33
C ALA A 39 -5.97 5.24 -5.84
N MET A 40 -6.60 4.11 -6.17
CA MET A 40 -6.33 2.86 -5.46
C MET A 40 -4.87 2.55 -5.66
N LYS A 41 -4.05 2.82 -4.63
CA LYS A 41 -2.60 2.61 -4.71
C LYS A 41 -2.39 1.12 -4.93
N PHE A 42 -1.94 0.74 -6.12
CA PHE A 42 -1.79 -0.66 -6.52
C PHE A 42 -0.60 -1.35 -5.84
N LEU A 43 0.32 -0.56 -5.27
CA LEU A 43 1.49 -0.98 -4.53
C LEU A 43 1.13 -1.12 -3.04
N LYS A 44 0.47 -2.23 -2.71
CA LYS A 44 0.11 -2.59 -1.33
C LYS A 44 0.96 -3.75 -0.83
N VAL A 45 0.93 -3.98 0.48
CA VAL A 45 1.49 -5.18 1.11
C VAL A 45 0.92 -6.43 0.45
N GLY A 46 1.76 -7.43 0.21
CA GLY A 46 1.37 -8.69 -0.41
C GLY A 46 1.20 -8.64 -1.93
N ARG A 47 1.45 -7.49 -2.57
CA ARG A 47 1.48 -7.40 -4.03
C ARG A 47 2.81 -7.91 -4.56
N VAL A 48 2.73 -8.63 -5.68
CA VAL A 48 3.91 -9.17 -6.35
C VAL A 48 4.39 -8.18 -7.42
N ALA A 49 5.68 -7.95 -7.46
CA ALA A 49 6.35 -7.13 -8.46
C ALA A 49 7.57 -7.88 -9.04
N ILE A 50 8.05 -7.40 -10.19
CA ILE A 50 9.31 -7.84 -10.80
C ILE A 50 10.30 -6.69 -10.69
N ILE A 51 11.53 -6.97 -10.32
CA ILE A 51 12.59 -5.95 -10.29
C ILE A 51 13.07 -5.70 -11.73
N THR A 52 13.15 -4.45 -12.14
CA THR A 52 13.60 -4.06 -13.50
C THR A 52 15.08 -3.70 -13.57
N ARG A 53 15.71 -3.26 -12.46
CA ARG A 53 17.12 -2.80 -12.43
C ARG A 53 17.95 -3.38 -11.29
N GLY A 54 19.27 -3.39 -11.49
CA GLY A 54 20.27 -3.81 -10.50
C GLY A 54 20.52 -5.32 -10.45
N ARG A 55 21.29 -5.77 -9.45
CA ARG A 55 21.72 -7.18 -9.30
C ARG A 55 20.57 -8.20 -9.30
N TYR A 56 19.39 -7.80 -8.86
CA TYR A 56 18.21 -8.66 -8.76
C TYR A 56 17.20 -8.42 -9.88
N ALA A 57 17.60 -7.79 -10.99
CA ALA A 57 16.72 -7.62 -12.15
C ALA A 57 16.15 -8.97 -12.64
N GLY A 58 14.89 -8.96 -13.06
CA GLY A 58 14.14 -10.15 -13.48
C GLY A 58 13.72 -11.07 -12.33
N LYS A 59 14.05 -10.75 -11.07
CA LYS A 59 13.61 -11.51 -9.90
C LYS A 59 12.23 -11.04 -9.42
N LYS A 60 11.40 -11.99 -9.02
CA LYS A 60 10.07 -11.78 -8.48
C LYS A 60 10.18 -11.48 -7.00
N VAL A 61 9.42 -10.48 -6.56
CA VAL A 61 9.40 -10.00 -5.20
C VAL A 61 7.98 -9.78 -4.71
N VAL A 62 7.80 -9.87 -3.40
CA VAL A 62 6.60 -9.45 -2.69
C VAL A 62 6.91 -8.17 -1.94
N ILE A 63 6.00 -7.21 -2.00
CA ILE A 63 6.06 -5.98 -1.21
C ILE A 63 5.65 -6.31 0.22
N ILE A 64 6.57 -6.11 1.17
CA ILE A 64 6.30 -6.31 2.61
C ILE A 64 5.82 -5.01 3.23
N GLN A 65 6.52 -3.91 2.94
CA GLN A 65 6.20 -2.61 3.51
C GLN A 65 6.37 -1.53 2.43
N PRO A 66 5.28 -0.95 1.92
CA PRO A 66 5.34 0.23 1.06
C PRO A 66 5.71 1.47 1.88
N GLN A 67 6.52 2.35 1.31
CA GLN A 67 6.97 3.63 1.89
C GLN A 67 6.81 4.72 0.84
N ASP A 68 5.65 5.38 0.83
CA ASP A 68 5.28 6.33 -0.23
C ASP A 68 5.94 7.71 -0.05
N THR A 69 6.12 8.16 1.20
CA THR A 69 6.62 9.51 1.53
C THR A 69 8.14 9.59 1.54
N GLY A 70 8.84 8.45 1.50
CA GLY A 70 10.29 8.39 1.69
C GLY A 70 10.70 8.54 3.16
N ASN A 71 11.99 8.33 3.44
CA ASN A 71 12.58 8.48 4.78
C ASN A 71 13.91 9.26 4.69
N LYS A 72 14.54 9.57 5.84
CA LYS A 72 15.80 10.32 5.89
C LYS A 72 16.94 9.68 5.08
N SER A 73 17.03 8.35 5.05
CA SER A 73 18.06 7.60 4.29
C SER A 73 17.71 7.43 2.81
N HIS A 74 16.42 7.41 2.48
CA HIS A 74 15.87 7.19 1.15
C HIS A 74 14.76 8.21 0.89
N PRO A 75 15.10 9.43 0.41
CA PRO A 75 14.16 10.54 0.25
C PRO A 75 13.27 10.40 -1.00
N TYR A 76 12.96 9.17 -1.39
CA TYR A 76 12.14 8.82 -2.56
C TYR A 76 11.16 7.70 -2.21
N PRO A 77 10.04 7.56 -2.96
CA PRO A 77 9.11 6.46 -2.78
C PRO A 77 9.76 5.10 -3.01
N HIS A 78 9.65 4.21 -2.04
CA HIS A 78 10.29 2.90 -2.05
C HIS A 78 9.45 1.84 -1.36
N ALA A 79 9.81 0.57 -1.55
CA ALA A 79 9.27 -0.54 -0.78
C ALA A 79 10.40 -1.39 -0.19
N LEU A 80 10.12 -1.93 0.99
CA LEU A 80 10.83 -3.08 1.51
C LEU A 80 10.23 -4.32 0.86
N VAL A 81 11.07 -5.07 0.17
CA VAL A 81 10.66 -6.25 -0.57
C VAL A 81 11.41 -7.49 -0.10
N ALA A 82 10.74 -8.64 -0.17
CA ALA A 82 11.36 -9.95 -0.10
C ALA A 82 11.20 -10.66 -1.44
N GLY A 83 12.24 -11.36 -1.87
CA GLY A 83 12.26 -12.00 -3.17
C GLY A 83 13.03 -13.31 -3.18
N ILE A 84 13.00 -13.94 -4.35
CA ILE A 84 13.73 -15.17 -4.62
C ILE A 84 14.95 -14.88 -5.50
N GLU A 85 16.15 -15.10 -4.99
CA GLU A 85 17.39 -14.98 -5.75
C GLU A 85 17.60 -16.25 -6.60
N ARG A 86 17.53 -17.41 -5.93
CA ARG A 86 17.61 -18.74 -6.54
C ARG A 86 16.27 -19.44 -6.39
N TYR A 87 15.61 -19.65 -7.53
CA TYR A 87 14.33 -20.36 -7.63
C TYR A 87 14.51 -21.86 -7.39
N PRO A 88 13.46 -22.54 -6.92
CA PRO A 88 13.44 -23.99 -6.90
C PRO A 88 13.47 -24.52 -8.34
N SER A 89 14.20 -25.62 -8.55
CA SER A 89 14.29 -26.26 -9.85
C SER A 89 13.15 -27.25 -10.05
N GLN A 90 12.75 -27.49 -11.29
CA GLN A 90 11.70 -28.46 -11.62
C GLN A 90 12.01 -29.84 -11.01
N ILE A 91 10.98 -30.40 -10.38
CA ILE A 91 11.00 -31.72 -9.74
C ILE A 91 10.24 -32.69 -10.65
N THR A 92 10.79 -33.89 -10.84
CA THR A 92 10.15 -34.96 -11.62
C THR A 92 10.02 -36.21 -10.76
N ARG A 93 9.04 -37.06 -11.06
CA ARG A 93 8.73 -38.27 -10.27
C ARG A 93 9.89 -39.27 -10.20
N ARG A 94 10.79 -39.26 -11.19
CA ARG A 94 11.94 -40.17 -11.29
C ARG A 94 13.09 -39.84 -10.33
N MET A 95 13.05 -38.68 -9.67
CA MET A 95 14.13 -38.24 -8.80
C MET A 95 14.09 -38.91 -7.43
N SER A 96 15.24 -39.19 -6.83
CA SER A 96 15.33 -39.65 -5.44
C SER A 96 14.87 -38.56 -4.47
N LYS A 97 14.31 -38.97 -3.31
CA LYS A 97 13.82 -38.04 -2.26
C LYS A 97 14.88 -36.99 -1.86
N ALA A 98 16.13 -37.39 -1.75
CA ALA A 98 17.26 -36.49 -1.45
C ALA A 98 17.48 -35.42 -2.53
N ARG A 99 17.36 -35.79 -3.83
CA ARG A 99 17.48 -34.85 -4.94
C ARG A 99 16.28 -33.90 -5.02
N GLN A 100 15.08 -34.40 -4.73
CA GLN A 100 13.87 -33.59 -4.65
C GLN A 100 14.01 -32.52 -3.55
N ALA A 101 14.43 -32.91 -2.34
CA ALA A 101 14.65 -31.97 -1.23
C ALA A 101 15.70 -30.90 -1.56
N LYS A 102 16.80 -31.25 -2.24
CA LYS A 102 17.82 -30.27 -2.68
C LYS A 102 17.28 -29.28 -3.72
N ARG A 103 16.38 -29.71 -4.62
CA ARG A 103 15.80 -28.86 -5.67
C ARG A 103 14.67 -27.96 -5.18
N SER A 104 13.97 -28.35 -4.10
CA SER A 104 12.94 -27.51 -3.47
C SER A 104 13.50 -26.32 -2.69
N LYS A 105 14.81 -26.31 -2.38
CA LYS A 105 15.43 -25.24 -1.59
C LYS A 105 15.39 -23.90 -2.32
N VAL A 106 15.04 -22.85 -1.60
CA VAL A 106 14.96 -21.48 -2.11
C VAL A 106 16.05 -20.63 -1.45
N LYS A 107 16.69 -19.74 -2.22
CA LYS A 107 17.57 -18.69 -1.65
C LYS A 107 16.82 -17.36 -1.69
N PRO A 108 16.33 -16.85 -0.55
CA PRO A 108 15.65 -15.56 -0.53
C PRO A 108 16.64 -14.39 -0.44
N PHE A 109 16.14 -13.21 -0.75
CA PHE A 109 16.79 -11.94 -0.45
C PHE A 109 15.77 -10.93 0.08
N ILE A 110 16.26 -9.96 0.85
CA ILE A 110 15.51 -8.79 1.30
C ILE A 110 16.21 -7.54 0.79
N LYS A 111 15.45 -6.54 0.34
CA LYS A 111 16.03 -5.30 -0.19
C LYS A 111 15.05 -4.14 -0.09
N VAL A 112 15.59 -2.93 0.06
CA VAL A 112 14.87 -1.68 -0.15
C VAL A 112 15.00 -1.29 -1.64
N ILE A 113 13.87 -1.07 -2.31
CA ILE A 113 13.83 -0.79 -3.76
C ILE A 113 12.91 0.39 -4.04
N ASN A 114 13.40 1.34 -4.84
CA ASN A 114 12.61 2.46 -5.37
C ASN A 114 11.48 1.93 -6.27
N TYR A 115 10.28 2.51 -6.19
CA TYR A 115 9.15 2.09 -7.02
C TYR A 115 9.40 2.13 -8.53
N ASN A 116 10.23 3.05 -9.02
CA ASN A 116 10.60 3.11 -10.45
C ASN A 116 11.35 1.86 -10.92
N HIS A 117 11.93 1.09 -9.99
CA HIS A 117 12.65 -0.16 -10.29
C HIS A 117 11.79 -1.41 -10.08
N LEU A 118 10.48 -1.23 -9.85
CA LEU A 118 9.51 -2.30 -9.72
C LEU A 118 8.49 -2.22 -10.86
N MET A 119 8.34 -3.33 -11.57
CA MET A 119 7.22 -3.56 -12.45
C MET A 119 6.11 -4.26 -11.65
N PRO A 120 4.99 -3.57 -11.33
CA PRO A 120 3.90 -4.19 -10.61
C PRO A 120 3.26 -5.28 -11.45
N THR A 121 2.79 -6.34 -10.81
CA THR A 121 2.09 -7.43 -11.49
C THR A 121 0.67 -7.57 -10.94
N ARG A 122 -0.18 -8.32 -11.65
CA ARG A 122 -1.55 -8.62 -11.19
C ARG A 122 -1.58 -9.54 -9.97
N TYR A 123 -0.52 -10.31 -9.74
CA TYR A 123 -0.49 -11.38 -8.75
C TYR A 123 -0.37 -10.84 -7.31
N THR A 124 -1.00 -11.56 -6.39
CA THR A 124 -0.86 -11.38 -4.94
C THR A 124 -0.13 -12.58 -4.34
N LEU A 125 0.60 -12.31 -3.28
CA LEU A 125 1.23 -13.30 -2.42
C LEU A 125 1.07 -12.80 -0.99
N GLU A 126 0.00 -13.23 -0.35
CA GLU A 126 -0.23 -12.92 1.06
C GLU A 126 0.67 -13.81 1.90
N LEU A 127 1.58 -13.23 2.69
CA LEU A 127 2.47 -13.99 3.57
C LEU A 127 2.24 -13.48 4.98
N GLU A 128 1.27 -14.08 5.67
CA GLU A 128 0.87 -13.70 7.03
C GLU A 128 2.07 -13.66 8.00
N GLY A 129 3.01 -14.58 7.85
CA GLY A 129 4.23 -14.65 8.68
C GLY A 129 5.37 -13.68 8.34
N LEU A 130 5.23 -12.83 7.31
CA LEU A 130 6.28 -11.85 6.94
C LEU A 130 5.99 -10.42 7.35
N LYS A 131 4.76 -10.16 7.82
CA LYS A 131 4.38 -8.83 8.31
C LYS A 131 5.16 -8.55 9.61
N GLY A 132 6.02 -7.54 9.60
CA GLY A 132 6.83 -7.14 10.76
C GLY A 132 8.21 -7.81 10.88
N VAL A 133 8.50 -8.84 10.08
CA VAL A 133 9.84 -9.48 10.08
C VAL A 133 10.89 -8.62 9.39
N VAL A 134 10.48 -7.85 8.38
CA VAL A 134 11.38 -6.97 7.61
C VAL A 134 10.94 -5.53 7.84
N THR A 135 11.70 -4.82 8.67
CA THR A 135 11.54 -3.39 8.97
C THR A 135 12.76 -2.61 8.53
N ALA A 136 12.71 -1.28 8.57
CA ALA A 136 13.86 -0.44 8.21
C ALA A 136 15.11 -0.73 9.08
N ASP A 137 14.92 -1.10 10.35
CA ASP A 137 16.02 -1.39 11.28
C ASP A 137 16.74 -2.70 10.96
N THR A 138 16.03 -3.68 10.37
CA THR A 138 16.64 -4.94 9.94
C THR A 138 17.76 -4.74 8.93
N PHE A 139 17.83 -3.58 8.28
CA PHE A 139 18.91 -3.26 7.34
C PHE A 139 20.13 -2.62 8.01
N LYS A 140 20.10 -2.23 9.29
CA LYS A 140 21.28 -1.64 9.95
C LYS A 140 22.29 -2.71 10.33
N GLU A 141 21.82 -3.80 10.95
CA GLU A 141 22.66 -4.87 11.47
C GLU A 141 22.71 -6.09 10.55
N VAL A 142 23.89 -6.68 10.37
CA VAL A 142 24.08 -7.85 9.48
C VAL A 142 23.41 -9.10 10.06
N SER A 143 23.48 -9.30 11.38
CA SER A 143 22.83 -10.41 12.08
C SER A 143 21.32 -10.44 11.85
N GLN A 144 20.66 -9.29 12.00
CA GLN A 144 19.22 -9.15 11.76
C GLN A 144 18.83 -9.44 10.31
N ARG A 145 19.67 -9.05 9.34
CA ARG A 145 19.45 -9.40 7.92
C ARG A 145 19.48 -10.90 7.70
N GLU A 146 20.38 -11.62 8.37
CA GLU A 146 20.49 -13.06 8.24
C GLU A 146 19.29 -13.78 8.87
N ASP A 147 18.85 -13.33 10.04
CA ASP A 147 17.69 -13.92 10.72
C ASP A 147 16.39 -13.65 9.96
N ALA A 148 16.19 -12.44 9.43
CA ALA A 148 15.08 -12.14 8.54
C ALA A 148 15.08 -13.04 7.29
N LYS A 149 16.25 -13.31 6.69
CA LYS A 149 16.35 -14.25 5.56
C LYS A 149 16.00 -15.68 5.93
N LYS A 150 16.35 -16.15 7.13
CA LYS A 150 15.96 -17.50 7.60
C LYS A 150 14.44 -17.63 7.71
N THR A 151 13.78 -16.62 8.28
CA THR A 151 12.32 -16.59 8.41
C THR A 151 11.64 -16.52 7.04
N VAL A 152 12.13 -15.65 6.13
CA VAL A 152 11.63 -15.56 4.75
C VAL A 152 11.83 -16.88 4.00
N LYS A 153 12.96 -17.55 4.20
CA LYS A 153 13.24 -18.84 3.57
C LYS A 153 12.20 -19.88 3.98
N LYS A 154 11.96 -20.03 5.28
CA LYS A 154 11.00 -21.00 5.81
C LYS A 154 9.60 -20.76 5.23
N ALA A 155 9.11 -19.52 5.26
CA ALA A 155 7.80 -19.17 4.74
C ALA A 155 7.64 -19.44 3.22
N LEU A 156 8.69 -19.18 2.44
CA LEU A 156 8.67 -19.44 0.99
C LEU A 156 8.75 -20.94 0.65
N GLU A 157 9.55 -21.71 1.40
CA GLU A 157 9.67 -23.17 1.20
C GLU A 157 8.36 -23.90 1.58
N GLU A 158 7.70 -23.48 2.66
CA GLU A 158 6.38 -23.98 3.05
C GLU A 158 5.32 -23.70 1.97
N ARG A 159 5.29 -22.48 1.43
CA ARG A 159 4.37 -22.14 0.33
C ARG A 159 4.67 -22.91 -0.95
N TYR A 160 5.93 -23.10 -1.30
CA TYR A 160 6.29 -23.90 -2.48
C TYR A 160 5.81 -25.34 -2.34
N THR A 161 5.98 -25.93 -1.15
CA THR A 161 5.54 -27.31 -0.87
C THR A 161 4.02 -27.45 -0.92
N SER A 162 3.28 -26.40 -0.53
CA SER A 162 1.81 -26.36 -0.67
C SER A 162 1.31 -26.27 -2.13
N GLY A 163 2.20 -26.07 -3.11
CA GLY A 163 1.84 -25.97 -4.53
C GLY A 163 1.15 -24.66 -4.92
N LYS A 164 0.99 -23.71 -3.99
CA LYS A 164 0.37 -22.39 -4.24
C LYS A 164 1.33 -21.45 -4.98
N ASN A 165 0.77 -20.44 -5.65
CA ASN A 165 1.52 -19.37 -6.31
C ASN A 165 2.62 -19.86 -7.27
N ARG A 166 2.33 -20.89 -8.09
CA ARG A 166 3.28 -21.51 -9.04
C ARG A 166 4.03 -20.50 -9.91
N TRP A 167 3.36 -19.43 -10.35
CA TRP A 167 4.00 -18.37 -11.12
C TRP A 167 5.12 -17.68 -10.35
N PHE A 168 4.96 -17.43 -9.04
CA PHE A 168 5.99 -16.77 -8.22
C PHE A 168 7.27 -17.60 -8.11
N PHE A 169 7.15 -18.93 -8.02
CA PHE A 169 8.29 -19.84 -7.89
C PHE A 169 8.92 -20.27 -9.21
N THR A 170 8.30 -19.94 -10.34
CA THR A 170 8.86 -20.21 -11.66
C THR A 170 9.78 -19.05 -12.07
N PRO A 171 11.02 -19.28 -12.52
CA PRO A 171 11.89 -18.20 -12.97
C PRO A 171 11.30 -17.49 -14.20
N LEU A 172 11.49 -16.18 -14.28
CA LEU A 172 11.21 -15.42 -15.50
C LEU A 172 12.34 -15.68 -16.50
N ARG A 173 11.98 -16.01 -17.75
CA ARG A 173 12.93 -16.20 -18.85
C ARG A 173 12.85 -14.95 -19.72
N PHE A 174 13.99 -14.32 -19.95
CA PHE A 174 14.18 -13.14 -20.79
C PHE A 174 15.61 -13.19 -21.35
#